data_AF-A0A9N9KDG3-F1
#
_entry.id   AF-A0A9N9KDG3-F1
#
_cell.length_a   1.000
_cell.length_b   1.000
_cell.length_c   1.000
_cell.angle_alpha   90.00
_cell.angle_beta   90.00
_cell.angle_gamma   90.00
#
_symmetry.space_group_name_H-M   'P 1'
#
loop_
_entity.id
_entity.type
_entity.pdbx_description
1 polymer ?
#
loop_
_entity_poly.entity_id
_entity_poly.type
_entity_poly.pdbx_seq_one_letter_code
_entity_poly.pdbx_strand_id
1 'polypeptide(L)'
;LSTNEKKRKRIIHKSVLTADPSDSQALKFTLHGRVLSVVKAVDKDEARRLMEKNKNKRRKEDRRNTYLIKEGVVFPNTPDAASLPPLEVTKRAASSSVRKNLLAKNPNLFISKTRLSVRNLPLFVDEKKLKNLGKESIRKFKEEVKKGKRTDLTKTEKMEGWDKLVHIKQAKIIRSKDRIDSSTKKLRSKGYGFLEFTQHSHALAALRYLNNNPGIFGEKKRLVIEFAIENNIIVKKRAR
;
A
#
# COMPACT_ATOMS: atom_id res chain seq x y z
N LEU A 1 -61.43 -1.71 35.64
CA LEU A 1 -60.26 -2.00 36.50
C LEU A 1 -60.14 -3.51 36.68
N SER A 2 -59.29 -4.17 35.90
CA SER A 2 -58.64 -5.43 36.34
C SER A 2 -57.44 -5.70 35.43
N THR A 3 -56.28 -5.38 35.99
CA THR A 3 -54.93 -5.49 35.44
C THR A 3 -54.51 -6.95 35.36
N ASN A 4 -54.42 -7.49 34.14
CA ASN A 4 -53.68 -8.73 33.89
C ASN A 4 -52.27 -8.40 33.40
N GLU A 5 -51.40 -8.00 34.32
CA GLU A 5 -49.96 -8.00 34.11
C GLU A 5 -49.48 -9.45 33.91
N LYS A 6 -49.24 -9.83 32.66
CA LYS A 6 -48.47 -11.04 32.33
C LYS A 6 -47.06 -10.88 32.92
N LYS A 7 -46.83 -11.47 34.10
CA LYS A 7 -45.51 -11.68 34.69
C LYS A 7 -44.56 -12.28 33.65
N ARG A 8 -43.73 -11.44 33.02
CA ARG A 8 -42.55 -11.89 32.28
C ARG A 8 -41.64 -12.58 33.29
N LYS A 9 -41.57 -13.92 33.26
CA LYS A 9 -40.58 -14.68 34.02
C LYS A 9 -39.19 -14.12 33.68
N ARG A 10 -38.56 -13.47 34.65
CA ARG A 10 -37.17 -13.04 34.57
C ARG A 10 -36.34 -14.31 34.49
N ILE A 11 -35.76 -14.61 33.34
CA ILE A 11 -34.85 -15.76 33.20
C ILE A 11 -33.58 -15.39 33.95
N ILE A 12 -33.49 -15.84 35.20
CA ILE A 12 -32.29 -15.65 36.03
C ILE A 12 -31.29 -16.69 35.55
N HIS A 13 -30.44 -16.30 34.61
CA HIS A 13 -29.32 -17.14 34.21
C HIS A 13 -28.32 -17.20 35.36
N LYS A 14 -28.11 -18.40 35.91
CA LYS A 14 -27.20 -18.68 37.04
C LYS A 14 -25.71 -18.51 36.66
N SER A 15 -25.43 -18.38 35.36
CA SER A 15 -24.12 -18.11 34.79
C SER A 15 -24.06 -16.67 34.29
N VAL A 16 -22.96 -15.99 34.62
CA VAL A 16 -22.60 -14.65 34.12
C VAL A 16 -22.47 -14.65 32.57
N LEU A 17 -22.19 -15.82 31.98
CA LEU A 17 -22.11 -16.05 30.54
C LEU A 17 -23.28 -16.90 30.05
N THR A 18 -24.03 -16.37 29.08
CA THR A 18 -25.15 -17.06 28.42
C THR A 18 -24.85 -17.31 26.95
N ALA A 19 -25.10 -18.53 26.46
CA ALA A 19 -25.10 -18.79 25.03
C ALA A 19 -26.33 -18.13 24.39
N ASP A 20 -26.17 -17.51 23.21
CA ASP A 20 -27.30 -16.98 22.44
C ASP A 20 -28.10 -18.14 21.82
N PRO A 21 -29.39 -18.32 22.15
CA PRO A 21 -30.21 -19.41 21.63
C PRO A 21 -30.64 -19.21 20.15
N SER A 22 -30.39 -18.04 19.56
CA SER A 22 -30.88 -17.68 18.22
C SER A 22 -29.94 -18.07 17.07
N ASP A 23 -28.69 -18.43 17.37
CA ASP A 23 -27.62 -18.53 16.38
C ASP A 23 -26.89 -19.87 16.48
N SER A 24 -27.13 -20.75 15.50
CA SER A 24 -26.65 -22.13 15.48
C SER A 24 -25.20 -22.30 15.04
N GLN A 25 -24.48 -21.22 14.69
CA GLN A 25 -23.17 -21.32 14.02
C GLN A 25 -21.98 -20.66 14.75
N ALA A 26 -22.16 -20.04 15.92
CA ALA A 26 -21.03 -19.58 16.73
C ALA A 26 -21.33 -19.58 18.23
N LEU A 27 -20.38 -20.06 19.04
CA LEU A 27 -20.40 -19.95 20.51
C LEU A 27 -20.30 -18.47 20.92
N LYS A 28 -21.40 -17.73 20.79
CA LYS A 28 -21.52 -16.33 21.19
C LYS A 28 -21.90 -16.30 22.66
N PHE A 29 -20.93 -16.01 23.51
CA PHE A 29 -21.17 -15.77 24.93
C PHE A 29 -21.76 -14.37 25.09
N THR A 30 -22.78 -14.23 25.93
CA THR A 30 -23.41 -12.95 26.25
C THR A 30 -23.26 -12.66 27.74
N LEU A 31 -22.97 -11.40 28.08
CA LEU A 31 -22.81 -10.91 29.44
C LEU A 31 -23.71 -9.68 29.62
N HIS A 32 -24.74 -9.76 30.47
CA HIS A 32 -25.73 -8.70 30.66
C HIS A 32 -26.32 -8.16 29.33
N GLY A 33 -26.56 -9.04 28.35
CA GLY A 33 -27.09 -8.66 27.03
C GLY A 33 -26.07 -8.11 26.03
N ARG A 34 -24.76 -8.09 26.35
CA ARG A 34 -23.69 -7.78 25.40
C ARG A 34 -23.01 -9.05 24.91
N VAL A 35 -22.83 -9.17 23.59
CA VAL A 35 -22.07 -10.29 23.00
C VAL A 35 -20.59 -10.10 23.26
N LEU A 36 -19.96 -11.11 23.85
CA LEU A 36 -18.53 -11.17 24.11
C LEU A 36 -17.80 -11.83 22.94
N SER A 37 -16.66 -11.25 22.57
CA SER A 37 -15.68 -11.87 21.69
C SER A 37 -14.67 -12.63 22.54
N VAL A 38 -14.93 -13.92 22.80
CA VAL A 38 -14.04 -14.77 23.60
C VAL A 38 -12.99 -15.41 22.70
N VAL A 39 -11.72 -15.23 23.03
CA VAL A 39 -10.58 -15.87 22.36
C VAL A 39 -9.73 -16.57 23.41
N LYS A 40 -9.11 -17.70 23.05
CA LYS A 40 -8.19 -18.42 23.94
C LYS A 40 -7.05 -17.47 24.35
N ALA A 41 -6.78 -17.39 25.65
CA ALA A 41 -5.61 -16.70 26.15
C ALA A 41 -4.36 -17.46 25.70
N VAL A 42 -3.40 -16.72 25.14
CA VAL A 42 -2.16 -17.25 24.60
C VAL A 42 -0.99 -16.45 25.18
N ASP A 43 0.20 -17.04 25.20
CA ASP A 43 1.40 -16.33 25.62
C ASP A 43 1.79 -15.21 24.63
N LYS A 44 2.76 -14.38 25.01
CA LYS A 44 3.20 -13.22 24.21
C LYS A 44 3.74 -13.60 22.83
N ASP A 45 4.44 -14.72 22.72
CA ASP A 45 5.05 -15.17 21.46
C ASP A 45 4.00 -15.77 20.53
N GLU A 46 3.08 -16.57 21.06
CA GLU A 46 1.93 -17.09 20.33
C GLU A 46 0.99 -15.95 19.90
N ALA A 47 0.74 -14.97 20.77
CA ALA A 47 -0.02 -13.77 20.42
C ALA A 47 0.59 -13.04 19.22
N ARG A 48 1.92 -12.85 19.22
CA ARG A 48 2.65 -12.22 18.12
C ARG A 48 2.54 -13.02 16.81
N ARG A 49 2.65 -14.35 16.89
CA ARG A 49 2.49 -15.25 15.73
C ARG A 49 1.08 -15.20 15.15
N LEU A 50 0.06 -15.25 16.00
CA LEU A 50 -1.35 -15.15 15.59
C LEU A 50 -1.67 -13.79 14.97
N MET A 51 -1.13 -12.70 15.54
CA MET A 51 -1.28 -11.35 15.00
C MET A 51 -0.72 -11.25 13.57
N GLU A 52 0.51 -11.71 13.34
CA GLU A 52 1.13 -11.68 12.01
C GLU A 52 0.42 -12.61 11.02
N LYS A 53 -0.01 -13.81 11.45
CA LYS A 53 -0.80 -14.73 10.61
C LYS A 53 -2.12 -14.09 10.17
N ASN A 54 -2.86 -13.49 11.10
CA ASN A 54 -4.14 -12.83 10.82
C ASN A 54 -3.96 -11.60 9.92
N LYS A 55 -2.92 -10.79 10.15
CA LYS A 55 -2.55 -9.67 9.30
C LYS A 55 -2.23 -10.11 7.87
N ASN A 56 -1.46 -11.18 7.71
CA ASN A 56 -1.14 -11.74 6.39
C ASN A 56 -2.37 -12.33 5.70
N LYS A 57 -3.28 -12.97 6.44
CA LYS A 57 -4.56 -13.45 5.91
C LYS A 57 -5.41 -12.29 5.38
N ARG A 58 -5.63 -11.24 6.17
CA ARG A 58 -6.35 -10.03 5.76
C ARG A 58 -5.75 -9.37 4.52
N ARG A 59 -4.41 -9.31 4.42
CA ARG A 59 -3.70 -8.77 3.25
C ARG A 59 -3.90 -9.60 1.98
N LYS A 60 -3.98 -10.92 2.10
CA LYS A 60 -4.24 -11.82 0.96
C LYS A 60 -5.69 -11.70 0.47
N GLU A 61 -6.62 -11.48 1.40
CA GLU A 61 -8.05 -11.29 1.08
C GLU A 61 -8.36 -9.89 0.53
N ASP A 62 -7.54 -8.88 0.85
CA ASP A 62 -7.68 -7.50 0.35
C ASP A 62 -7.34 -7.39 -1.15
N ARG A 63 -8.37 -7.51 -1.99
CA ARG A 63 -8.27 -7.30 -3.45
C ARG A 63 -7.95 -5.85 -3.85
N ARG A 64 -8.12 -4.88 -2.93
CA ARG A 64 -7.88 -3.45 -3.19
C ARG A 64 -6.45 -3.02 -2.83
N ASN A 65 -5.69 -3.88 -2.15
CA ASN A 65 -4.32 -3.64 -1.66
C ASN A 65 -4.15 -2.32 -0.91
N THR A 66 -5.15 -1.92 -0.13
CA THR A 66 -5.20 -0.61 0.53
C THR A 66 -4.04 -0.38 1.49
N TYR A 67 -3.47 -1.45 2.04
CA TYR A 67 -2.30 -1.40 2.91
C TYR A 67 -1.05 -0.79 2.24
N LEU A 68 -0.95 -0.87 0.90
CA LEU A 68 0.16 -0.30 0.13
C LEU A 68 0.09 1.23 0.00
N ILE A 69 -1.02 1.88 0.41
CA ILE A 69 -1.18 3.34 0.28
C ILE A 69 -0.14 4.14 1.07
N LYS A 70 0.40 3.54 2.14
CA LYS A 70 1.38 4.16 3.03
C LYS A 70 2.80 4.01 2.50
N GLU A 71 3.05 3.07 1.58
CA GLU A 71 4.38 2.87 1.00
C GLU A 71 4.79 4.10 0.18
N GLY A 72 5.99 4.62 0.44
CA GLY A 72 6.55 5.78 -0.26
C GLY A 72 6.11 7.14 0.31
N VAL A 73 5.22 7.17 1.30
CA VAL A 73 4.80 8.41 1.96
C VAL A 73 5.88 8.86 2.94
N VAL A 74 6.36 10.09 2.80
CA VAL A 74 7.24 10.73 3.77
C VAL A 74 6.38 11.45 4.81
N PHE A 75 6.47 11.02 6.08
CA PHE A 75 5.66 11.58 7.17
C PHE A 75 6.37 12.76 7.84
N PRO A 76 5.65 13.83 8.25
CA PRO A 76 6.25 15.08 8.77
C PRO A 76 7.23 14.97 9.96
N ASN A 77 7.29 13.83 10.66
CA ASN A 77 8.17 13.63 11.83
C ASN A 77 9.18 12.47 11.63
N THR A 78 9.57 12.21 10.39
CA THR A 78 10.51 11.13 10.05
C THR A 78 11.87 11.70 9.65
N PRO A 79 12.99 10.96 9.81
CA PRO A 79 14.31 11.39 9.34
C PRO A 79 14.31 11.75 7.85
N ASP A 80 13.51 11.04 7.05
CA ASP A 80 13.32 11.30 5.63
C ASP A 80 12.75 12.71 5.36
N ALA A 81 11.86 13.20 6.24
CA ALA A 81 11.27 14.53 6.13
C ALA A 81 12.24 15.64 6.56
N ALA A 82 13.09 15.38 7.56
CA ALA A 82 14.09 16.36 8.03
C ALA A 82 15.08 16.76 6.92
N SER A 83 15.37 15.83 6.00
CA SER A 83 16.25 16.08 4.85
C SER A 83 15.59 16.86 3.69
N LEU A 84 14.32 17.25 3.82
CA LEU A 84 13.54 17.92 2.78
C LEU A 84 13.17 19.36 3.18
N PRO A 85 13.04 20.27 2.20
CA PRO A 85 12.47 21.59 2.46
C PRO A 85 11.04 21.50 3.01
N PRO A 86 10.63 22.35 3.97
CA PRO A 86 9.30 22.32 4.57
C PRO A 86 8.16 22.36 3.54
N LEU A 87 8.32 23.18 2.49
CA LEU A 87 7.35 23.28 1.40
C LEU A 87 7.13 21.95 0.66
N GLU A 88 8.20 21.17 0.47
CA GLU A 88 8.11 19.85 -0.18
C GLU A 88 7.45 18.81 0.73
N VAL A 89 7.71 18.87 2.03
CA VAL A 89 7.03 18.01 3.02
C VAL A 89 5.52 18.26 2.99
N THR A 90 5.09 19.53 3.00
CA THR A 90 3.67 19.91 2.92
C THR A 90 3.02 19.43 1.62
N LYS A 91 3.68 19.62 0.47
CA LYS A 91 3.17 19.13 -0.83
C LYS A 91 3.00 17.61 -0.84
N ARG A 92 3.95 16.86 -0.28
CA ARG A 92 3.88 15.39 -0.18
C ARG A 92 2.76 14.95 0.76
N ALA A 93 2.60 15.60 1.90
CA ALA A 93 1.51 15.34 2.84
C ALA A 93 0.13 15.58 2.18
N ALA A 94 -0.06 16.74 1.54
CA ALA A 94 -1.29 17.07 0.81
C ALA A 94 -1.58 16.03 -0.29
N SER A 95 -0.57 15.64 -1.07
CA SER A 95 -0.73 14.62 -2.09
C SER A 95 -1.12 13.26 -1.53
N SER A 96 -0.60 12.86 -0.36
CA SER A 96 -0.98 11.61 0.30
C SER A 96 -2.45 11.64 0.73
N SER A 97 -2.90 12.76 1.29
CA SER A 97 -4.30 12.96 1.68
C SER A 97 -5.25 12.90 0.49
N VAL A 98 -4.91 13.55 -0.63
CA VAL A 98 -5.70 13.47 -1.88
C VAL A 98 -5.82 12.02 -2.36
N ARG A 99 -4.73 11.26 -2.35
CA ARG A 99 -4.73 9.84 -2.76
C ARG A 99 -5.60 8.97 -1.86
N LYS A 100 -5.53 9.18 -0.54
CA LYS A 100 -6.40 8.48 0.43
C LYS A 100 -7.87 8.80 0.18
N ASN A 101 -8.20 10.08 -0.01
CA ASN A 101 -9.56 10.52 -0.29
C ASN A 101 -10.10 9.94 -1.60
N LEU A 102 -9.27 9.89 -2.65
CA LEU A 102 -9.65 9.29 -3.93
C LEU A 102 -10.01 7.80 -3.79
N LEU A 103 -9.19 7.05 -3.05
CA LEU A 103 -9.43 5.63 -2.81
C LEU A 103 -10.64 5.37 -1.90
N ALA A 104 -10.89 6.26 -0.94
CA ALA A 104 -12.06 6.17 -0.07
C ALA A 104 -13.37 6.44 -0.82
N LYS A 105 -13.38 7.45 -1.70
CA LYS A 105 -14.58 7.84 -2.45
C LYS A 105 -15.01 6.84 -3.51
N ASN A 106 -14.08 6.11 -4.13
CA ASN A 106 -14.38 5.23 -5.25
C ASN A 106 -14.01 3.77 -4.96
N PRO A 107 -14.99 2.86 -4.80
CA PRO A 107 -14.73 1.44 -4.52
C PRO A 107 -14.12 0.69 -5.70
N ASN A 108 -14.24 1.21 -6.93
CA ASN A 108 -13.62 0.64 -8.12
C ASN A 108 -12.11 0.92 -8.20
N LEU A 109 -11.59 1.80 -7.34
CA LEU A 109 -10.17 2.07 -7.25
C LEU A 109 -9.47 1.07 -6.33
N PHE A 110 -8.32 0.61 -6.80
CA PHE A 110 -7.41 -0.26 -6.07
C PHE A 110 -5.97 0.21 -6.26
N ILE A 111 -5.08 -0.27 -5.40
CA ILE A 111 -3.66 0.01 -5.49
C ILE A 111 -3.00 -1.14 -6.24
N SER A 112 -2.27 -0.81 -7.31
CA SER A 112 -1.53 -1.80 -8.09
C SER A 112 -0.36 -2.34 -7.27
N LYS A 113 -0.16 -3.67 -7.27
CA LYS A 113 1.00 -4.29 -6.62
C LYS A 113 2.29 -4.12 -7.42
N THR A 114 2.20 -3.96 -8.73
CA THR A 114 3.37 -4.05 -9.62
C THR A 114 3.64 -2.77 -10.39
N ARG A 115 2.67 -1.84 -10.45
CA ARG A 115 2.81 -0.56 -11.12
C ARG A 115 3.10 0.55 -10.12
N LEU A 116 4.20 1.26 -10.36
CA LEU A 116 4.62 2.45 -9.61
C LEU A 116 4.24 3.72 -10.38
N SER A 117 3.78 4.72 -9.65
CA SER A 117 3.67 6.11 -10.05
C SER A 117 4.98 6.82 -9.68
N VAL A 118 5.65 7.36 -10.68
CA VAL A 118 6.95 8.02 -10.55
C VAL A 118 6.74 9.50 -10.81
N ARG A 119 6.88 10.35 -9.78
CA ARG A 119 6.63 11.80 -9.85
C ARG A 119 7.90 12.60 -9.55
N ASN A 120 7.86 13.88 -9.92
CA ASN A 120 9.00 14.80 -9.89
C ASN A 120 10.16 14.33 -10.80
N LEU A 121 9.82 13.72 -11.93
CA LEU A 121 10.81 13.32 -12.93
C LEU A 121 11.38 14.56 -13.65
N PRO A 122 12.70 14.61 -13.88
CA PRO A 122 13.28 15.58 -14.80
C PRO A 122 12.70 15.43 -16.20
N LEU A 123 12.56 16.56 -16.91
CA LEU A 123 11.87 16.59 -18.20
C LEU A 123 12.62 15.86 -19.32
N PHE A 124 13.94 15.74 -19.19
CA PHE A 124 14.81 15.03 -20.13
C PHE A 124 14.77 13.49 -19.99
N VAL A 125 14.11 12.97 -18.95
CA VAL A 125 14.01 11.52 -18.74
C VAL A 125 13.01 10.95 -19.74
N ASP A 126 13.44 9.94 -20.48
CA ASP A 126 12.61 9.18 -21.42
C ASP A 126 12.23 7.80 -20.87
N GLU A 127 11.37 7.07 -21.57
CA GLU A 127 10.94 5.73 -21.17
C GLU A 127 12.11 4.75 -21.04
N LYS A 128 13.13 4.89 -21.89
CA LYS A 128 14.32 4.00 -21.89
C LYS A 128 15.13 4.23 -20.62
N LYS A 129 15.42 5.48 -20.27
CA LYS A 129 16.08 5.84 -19.00
C LYS A 129 15.24 5.42 -17.80
N LEU A 130 13.92 5.62 -17.84
CA LEU A 130 13.04 5.19 -16.75
C LEU A 130 13.04 3.66 -16.56
N LYS A 131 13.07 2.90 -17.66
CA LYS A 131 13.18 1.44 -17.63
C LYS A 131 14.54 1.00 -17.06
N ASN A 132 15.63 1.63 -17.48
CA ASN A 132 16.97 1.34 -16.96
C ASN A 132 17.09 1.67 -15.47
N LEU A 133 16.58 2.83 -15.05
CA LEU A 133 16.52 3.26 -13.64
C LEU A 133 15.78 2.23 -12.77
N GLY A 134 14.66 1.68 -13.28
CA GLY A 134 13.95 0.60 -12.61
C GLY A 134 14.80 -0.64 -12.38
N LYS A 135 15.56 -1.11 -13.38
CA LYS A 135 16.44 -2.28 -13.23
C LYS A 135 17.61 -2.00 -12.30
N GLU A 136 18.23 -0.83 -12.44
CA GLU A 136 19.36 -0.39 -11.64
C GLU A 136 18.98 -0.25 -10.16
N SER A 137 17.79 0.28 -9.88
CA SER A 137 17.30 0.43 -8.50
C SER A 137 17.28 -0.88 -7.74
N ILE A 138 16.92 -2.00 -8.38
CA ILE A 138 16.86 -3.31 -7.74
C ILE A 138 18.27 -3.86 -7.47
N ARG A 139 19.22 -3.63 -8.40
CA ARG A 139 20.62 -4.01 -8.20
C ARG A 139 21.21 -3.25 -7.01
N LYS A 140 21.06 -1.92 -6.99
CA LYS A 140 21.56 -1.08 -5.90
C LYS A 140 20.85 -1.37 -4.57
N PHE A 141 19.55 -1.67 -4.58
CA PHE A 141 18.85 -2.14 -3.39
C PHE A 141 19.48 -3.41 -2.82
N LYS A 142 19.75 -4.42 -3.66
CA LYS A 142 20.40 -5.68 -3.24
C LYS A 142 21.79 -5.40 -2.65
N GLU A 143 22.56 -4.50 -3.23
CA GLU A 143 23.87 -4.08 -2.73
C GLU A 143 23.78 -3.35 -1.38
N GLU A 144 22.86 -2.41 -1.21
CA GLU A 144 22.65 -1.68 0.05
C GLU A 144 22.22 -2.60 1.19
N VAL A 145 21.36 -3.58 0.90
CA VAL A 145 20.96 -4.61 1.85
C VAL A 145 22.15 -5.49 2.23
N LYS A 146 22.97 -5.92 1.25
CA LYS A 146 24.20 -6.70 1.52
C LYS A 146 25.19 -5.93 2.39
N LYS A 147 25.27 -4.61 2.22
CA LYS A 147 26.11 -3.69 3.01
C LYS A 147 25.49 -3.29 4.35
N GLY A 148 24.29 -3.78 4.69
CA GLY A 148 23.59 -3.43 5.93
C GLY A 148 23.08 -1.98 6.00
N LYS A 149 23.15 -1.22 4.91
CA LYS A 149 22.69 0.19 4.86
C LYS A 149 21.17 0.33 4.85
N ARG A 150 20.48 -0.70 4.36
CA ARG A 150 19.04 -0.70 4.17
C ARG A 150 18.42 -1.97 4.73
N THR A 151 17.19 -1.83 5.25
CA THR A 151 16.37 -2.96 5.67
C THR A 151 15.97 -3.82 4.48
N ASP A 152 16.18 -5.12 4.61
CA ASP A 152 15.78 -6.10 3.61
C ASP A 152 14.25 -6.25 3.54
N LEU A 153 13.77 -6.83 2.43
CA LEU A 153 12.39 -7.28 2.32
C LEU A 153 12.11 -8.39 3.33
N THR A 154 10.90 -8.36 3.90
CA THR A 154 10.43 -9.42 4.78
C THR A 154 10.28 -10.75 4.02
N LYS A 155 10.29 -11.87 4.76
CA LYS A 155 10.11 -13.21 4.17
C LYS A 155 8.85 -13.28 3.28
N THR A 156 7.75 -12.70 3.74
CA THR A 156 6.48 -12.64 2.98
C THR A 156 6.56 -11.79 1.73
N GLU A 157 7.29 -10.68 1.77
CA GLU A 157 7.47 -9.81 0.59
C GLU A 157 8.35 -10.51 -0.46
N LYS A 158 9.37 -11.26 -0.03
CA LYS A 158 10.25 -12.01 -0.94
C LYS A 158 9.55 -13.15 -1.67
N MET A 159 8.61 -13.82 -1.00
CA MET A 159 7.79 -14.88 -1.60
C MET A 159 7.02 -14.40 -2.84
N GLU A 160 6.73 -13.10 -2.96
CA GLU A 160 6.10 -12.52 -4.16
C GLU A 160 7.12 -12.28 -5.30
N GLY A 161 7.86 -13.33 -5.68
CA GLY A 161 8.64 -13.39 -6.92
C GLY A 161 10.05 -12.79 -6.88
N TRP A 162 10.68 -12.72 -5.71
CA TRP A 162 12.02 -12.13 -5.56
C TRP A 162 13.14 -12.89 -6.29
N ASP A 163 13.00 -14.22 -6.41
CA ASP A 163 13.99 -15.08 -7.06
C ASP A 163 13.89 -15.03 -8.60
N LYS A 164 12.85 -14.40 -9.13
CA LYS A 164 12.66 -14.27 -10.58
C LYS A 164 13.57 -13.18 -11.15
N LEU A 165 13.81 -13.26 -12.46
CA LEU A 165 14.55 -12.20 -13.16
C LEU A 165 13.77 -10.87 -13.15
N VAL A 166 14.50 -9.78 -12.97
CA VAL A 166 13.94 -8.43 -12.99
C VAL A 166 13.44 -8.10 -14.40
N HIS A 167 12.12 -8.06 -14.56
CA HIS A 167 11.49 -7.69 -15.82
C HIS A 167 10.52 -6.52 -15.62
N ILE A 168 10.64 -5.53 -16.51
CA ILE A 168 9.77 -4.35 -16.53
C ILE A 168 8.82 -4.52 -17.71
N LYS A 169 7.55 -4.71 -17.38
CA LYS A 169 6.45 -4.92 -18.32
C LYS A 169 6.16 -3.66 -19.11
N GLN A 170 6.12 -2.50 -18.45
CA GLN A 170 5.84 -1.23 -19.12
C GLN A 170 6.57 -0.07 -18.42
N ALA A 171 7.09 0.86 -19.21
CA ALA A 171 7.48 2.19 -18.75
C ALA A 171 6.75 3.22 -19.62
N LYS A 172 6.08 4.19 -19.01
CA LYS A 172 5.29 5.19 -19.73
C LYS A 172 5.44 6.56 -19.10
N ILE A 173 5.86 7.56 -19.89
CA ILE A 173 5.91 8.95 -19.45
C ILE A 173 4.68 9.69 -19.95
N ILE A 174 4.06 10.48 -19.08
CA ILE A 174 2.91 11.29 -19.45
C ILE A 174 3.41 12.63 -20.00
N ARG A 175 2.91 13.00 -21.18
CA ARG A 175 3.30 14.19 -21.93
C ARG A 175 2.11 15.14 -22.11
N SER A 176 2.36 16.43 -22.30
CA SER A 176 1.34 17.41 -22.70
C SER A 176 0.86 17.13 -24.13
N LYS A 177 -0.37 17.51 -24.49
CA LYS A 177 -0.86 17.32 -25.86
C LYS A 177 -0.44 18.47 -26.79
N ASP A 178 -0.05 19.61 -26.23
CA ASP A 178 -0.07 20.89 -26.95
C ASP A 178 1.33 21.45 -27.23
N ARG A 179 2.37 20.85 -26.64
CA ARG A 179 3.76 21.35 -26.75
C ARG A 179 4.69 20.22 -27.13
N ILE A 180 5.46 20.44 -28.19
CA ILE A 180 6.57 19.60 -28.60
C ILE A 180 7.84 20.13 -27.92
N ASP A 181 8.65 19.22 -27.41
CA ASP A 181 9.96 19.53 -26.86
C ASP A 181 10.99 19.51 -27.98
N SER A 182 11.63 20.66 -28.23
CA SER A 182 12.63 20.83 -29.30
C SER A 182 13.81 19.85 -29.17
N SER A 183 14.16 19.42 -27.95
CA SER A 183 15.29 18.52 -27.70
C SER A 183 14.99 17.06 -28.05
N THR A 184 13.76 16.61 -27.81
CA THR A 184 13.38 15.21 -27.98
C THR A 184 12.51 14.96 -29.21
N LYS A 185 12.05 16.02 -29.89
CA LYS A 185 11.03 16.00 -30.95
C LYS A 185 9.74 15.27 -30.56
N LYS A 186 9.53 15.04 -29.27
CA LYS A 186 8.34 14.42 -28.68
C LYS A 186 7.55 15.47 -27.92
N LEU A 187 6.30 15.14 -27.60
CA LEU A 187 5.51 15.96 -26.70
C LEU A 187 6.23 16.19 -25.35
N ARG A 188 6.13 17.40 -24.80
CA ARG A 188 6.82 17.79 -23.56
C ARG A 188 6.36 16.94 -22.39
N SER A 189 7.30 16.42 -21.61
CA SER A 189 7.02 15.64 -20.39
C SER A 189 6.25 16.47 -19.36
N LYS A 190 5.29 15.87 -18.67
CA LYS A 190 4.62 16.47 -17.49
C LYS A 190 5.39 16.25 -16.18
N GLY A 191 6.57 15.64 -16.23
CA GLY A 191 7.39 15.36 -15.05
C GLY A 191 6.86 14.21 -14.18
N TYR A 192 6.04 13.32 -14.75
CA TYR A 192 5.64 12.08 -14.11
C TYR A 192 5.39 10.97 -15.12
N GLY A 193 5.44 9.73 -14.63
CA GLY A 193 5.24 8.54 -15.43
C GLY A 193 4.88 7.33 -14.58
N PHE A 194 4.79 6.19 -15.24
CA PHE A 194 4.48 4.91 -14.64
C PHE A 194 5.53 3.87 -15.00
N LEU A 195 5.85 3.03 -14.03
CA LEU A 195 6.78 1.92 -14.19
C LEU A 195 6.13 0.64 -13.65
N GLU A 196 5.86 -0.32 -14.54
CA GLU A 196 5.20 -1.58 -14.21
C GLU A 196 6.20 -2.74 -14.25
N PHE A 197 6.38 -3.40 -13.11
CA PHE A 197 7.18 -4.61 -12.97
C PHE A 197 6.31 -5.86 -13.21
N THR A 198 6.96 -7.00 -13.41
CA THR A 198 6.25 -8.30 -13.42
C THR A 198 5.98 -8.84 -12.03
N GLN A 199 6.84 -8.53 -11.05
CA GLN A 199 6.76 -9.03 -9.68
C GLN A 199 6.57 -7.89 -8.68
N HIS A 200 5.80 -8.16 -7.63
CA HIS A 200 5.54 -7.18 -6.57
C HIS A 200 6.80 -6.86 -5.76
N SER A 201 7.57 -7.90 -5.39
CA SER A 201 8.83 -7.75 -4.64
C SER A 201 9.82 -6.80 -5.33
N HIS A 202 9.95 -6.88 -6.66
CA HIS A 202 10.75 -5.97 -7.47
C HIS A 202 10.23 -4.54 -7.44
N ALA A 203 8.92 -4.34 -7.58
CA ALA A 203 8.30 -3.02 -7.49
C ALA A 203 8.50 -2.40 -6.10
N LEU A 204 8.37 -3.19 -5.03
CA LEU A 204 8.55 -2.74 -3.67
C LEU A 204 10.00 -2.35 -3.37
N ALA A 205 10.97 -3.18 -3.80
CA ALA A 205 12.39 -2.85 -3.68
C ALA A 205 12.76 -1.58 -4.45
N ALA A 206 12.28 -1.45 -5.69
CA ALA A 206 12.49 -0.27 -6.51
C ALA A 206 11.88 0.99 -5.85
N LEU A 207 10.65 0.89 -5.32
CA LEU A 207 10.01 1.98 -4.59
C LEU A 207 10.85 2.41 -3.39
N ARG A 208 11.25 1.46 -2.52
CA ARG A 208 12.01 1.76 -1.31
C ARG A 208 13.37 2.39 -1.64
N TYR A 209 14.02 1.96 -2.73
CA TYR A 209 15.31 2.51 -3.16
C TYR A 209 15.20 3.90 -3.80
N LEU A 210 14.25 4.10 -4.72
CA LEU A 210 14.14 5.32 -5.52
C LEU A 210 13.45 6.46 -4.78
N ASN A 211 12.54 6.16 -3.86
CA ASN A 211 11.77 7.18 -3.17
C ASN A 211 12.66 8.06 -2.29
N ASN A 212 12.48 9.37 -2.37
CA ASN A 212 13.21 10.36 -1.58
C ASN A 212 14.76 10.30 -1.72
N ASN A 213 15.29 9.65 -2.75
CA ASN A 213 16.73 9.43 -2.88
C ASN A 213 17.42 10.60 -3.64
N PRO A 214 18.31 11.37 -2.99
CA PRO A 214 19.04 12.46 -3.65
C PRO A 214 20.09 11.99 -4.66
N GLY A 215 20.60 10.76 -4.54
CA GLY A 215 21.66 10.22 -5.40
C GLY A 215 21.21 9.86 -6.82
N ILE A 216 19.93 10.05 -7.15
CA ILE A 216 19.39 9.72 -8.48
C ILE A 216 19.46 10.91 -9.44
N PHE A 217 18.92 12.06 -9.02
CA PHE A 217 18.85 13.28 -9.85
C PHE A 217 19.31 14.54 -9.08
N GLY A 218 19.98 14.37 -7.94
CA GLY A 218 20.44 15.45 -7.08
C GLY A 218 19.43 15.82 -5.98
N GLU A 219 19.89 16.63 -5.03
CA GLU A 219 19.12 16.98 -3.82
C GLU A 219 17.84 17.74 -4.12
N LYS A 220 17.85 18.61 -5.13
CA LYS A 220 16.71 19.44 -5.54
C LYS A 220 15.64 18.64 -6.30
N LYS A 221 15.95 17.45 -6.82
CA LYS A 221 15.07 16.65 -7.70
C LYS A 221 14.92 15.21 -7.21
N ARG A 222 14.52 15.07 -5.95
CA ARG A 222 14.17 13.77 -5.36
C ARG A 222 12.86 13.26 -5.92
N LEU A 223 12.85 12.01 -6.37
CA LEU A 223 11.67 11.36 -6.88
C LEU A 223 10.66 11.07 -5.76
N VAL A 224 9.39 11.11 -6.12
CA VAL A 224 8.30 10.61 -5.27
C VAL A 224 7.73 9.37 -5.94
N ILE A 225 7.94 8.22 -5.28
CA ILE A 225 7.56 6.91 -5.80
C ILE A 225 6.48 6.32 -4.91
N GLU A 226 5.35 5.98 -5.52
CA GLU A 226 4.19 5.41 -4.84
C GLU A 226 3.62 4.30 -5.71
N PHE A 227 2.88 3.35 -5.15
CA PHE A 227 2.10 2.44 -5.98
C PHE A 227 1.00 3.20 -6.75
N ALA A 228 0.75 2.82 -7.99
CA ALA A 228 -0.26 3.46 -8.82
C ALA A 228 -1.67 3.11 -8.33
N ILE A 229 -2.57 4.10 -8.31
CA ILE A 229 -4.00 3.88 -8.12
C ILE A 229 -4.60 3.59 -9.49
N GLU A 230 -5.24 2.43 -9.61
CA GLU A 230 -5.85 1.96 -10.86
C GLU A 230 -7.34 1.73 -10.67
N ASN A 231 -8.09 1.75 -11.77
CA ASN A 231 -9.51 1.46 -11.80
C ASN A 231 -9.74 0.04 -12.32
N ASN A 232 -10.40 -0.80 -11.53
CA ASN A 232 -10.64 -2.21 -11.86
C ASN A 232 -11.45 -2.38 -13.16
N ILE A 233 -12.39 -1.49 -13.47
CA ILE A 233 -13.21 -1.53 -14.69
C ILE A 233 -12.31 -1.30 -15.90
N ILE A 234 -11.43 -0.28 -15.84
CA ILE A 234 -10.53 0.06 -16.94
C ILE A 234 -9.50 -1.04 -17.16
N VAL A 235 -8.95 -1.60 -16.09
CA VAL A 235 -7.97 -2.69 -16.20
C VAL A 235 -8.60 -3.94 -16.82
N LYS A 236 -9.82 -4.32 -16.41
CA LYS A 236 -10.55 -5.44 -17.02
C LYS A 236 -10.85 -5.20 -18.51
N LYS A 237 -11.20 -3.98 -18.90
CA LYS A 237 -11.43 -3.61 -20.31
C LYS A 237 -10.17 -3.72 -21.18
N ARG A 238 -8.97 -3.54 -20.62
CA ARG A 238 -7.69 -3.67 -21.35
C ARG A 238 -7.19 -5.10 -21.47
N ALA A 239 -7.72 -6.01 -20.65
CA ALA A 239 -7.33 -7.41 -20.61
C ALA A 239 -8.25 -8.31 -21.47
N ARG A 240 -9.38 -7.76 -21.92
CA ARG A 240 -10.22 -8.32 -22.98
C ARG A 240 -9.68 -7.83 -24.32
#